data_AF-A0A062X458-F1
#
_entry.id   AF-A0A062X458-F1
#
_cell.length_a   1.000
_cell.length_b   1.000
_cell.length_c   1.000
_cell.angle_alpha   90.00
_cell.angle_beta   90.00
_cell.angle_gamma   90.00
#
_symmetry.space_group_name_H-M   'P 1'
#
loop_
_entity.id
_entity.type
_entity.pdbx_description
1 polymer ?
#
loop_
_entity_poly.entity_id
_entity_poly.type
_entity_poly.pdbx_seq_one_letter_code
_entity_poly.pdbx_strand_id
1 'polypeptide(L)'
;MTSGSVTEPTHASNVAGRPRGAARPPRLAGRSPEGPTEAAIWTHGLGKRYGDRVAVDHLDLQVPRGTLSGFVGPNGAGKSSTLRMLLGLIRPTAGQGSVLGASISHPARYLGRVGAMIEGPTFHPGLSGRRNLDQLALLRGIGGRRRADRARRVGEVLAQVGLTERADDRFTAYSLGMKQRLGIAAALLPDPSLLILDEPTNGLDPAGIREIRALLGQLASSGMTVFMSSHLLTEVEQICDHLVMINGGRMLFQGHVTDLLSAEDPRILMVPERDDDARRLAGLLGETGLRVEIDLCPGPSCDAGVGERHPVVTAHAREGVAADLNRLAMRAGITLRSLRTHRPNLEETFLRVTGEIDGDLVRFGRTPDGSVPAVGAGLDPAQSRGGAT
;
A
#
# COMPACT_ATOMS: atom_id res chain seq x y z
N MET A 1 -77.08 -41.30 21.35
CA MET A 1 -78.40 -41.22 20.70
C MET A 1 -78.43 -39.87 20.00
N THR A 2 -78.48 -39.68 18.69
CA THR A 2 -78.80 -40.47 17.49
C THR A 2 -78.30 -39.60 16.33
N SER A 3 -77.28 -40.03 15.57
CA SER A 3 -77.38 -40.62 14.21
C SER A 3 -78.03 -39.71 13.16
N GLY A 4 -77.32 -39.46 12.05
CA GLY A 4 -77.89 -38.83 10.86
C GLY A 4 -76.87 -38.60 9.75
N SER A 5 -76.40 -39.68 9.12
CA SER A 5 -75.59 -39.71 7.88
C SER A 5 -76.49 -39.70 6.64
N VAL A 6 -76.18 -38.89 5.62
CA VAL A 6 -76.76 -39.01 4.27
C VAL A 6 -75.75 -38.57 3.19
N THR A 7 -75.26 -39.58 2.45
CA THR A 7 -74.86 -39.71 1.01
C THR A 7 -74.26 -38.57 0.16
N GLU A 8 -73.17 -38.92 -0.55
CA GLU A 8 -72.60 -38.28 -1.77
C GLU A 8 -73.57 -38.36 -2.99
N PRO A 9 -73.36 -37.57 -4.06
CA PRO A 9 -72.50 -38.04 -5.17
C PRO A 9 -71.64 -36.97 -5.88
N THR A 10 -70.47 -37.45 -6.29
CA THR A 10 -69.69 -37.24 -7.52
C THR A 10 -70.23 -36.26 -8.58
N HIS A 11 -69.42 -35.24 -8.91
CA HIS A 11 -69.27 -34.79 -10.30
C HIS A 11 -67.84 -34.32 -10.56
N ALA A 12 -67.16 -35.04 -11.45
CA ALA A 12 -65.91 -34.65 -12.07
C ALA A 12 -66.20 -33.66 -13.20
N SER A 13 -65.44 -32.56 -13.25
CA SER A 13 -65.24 -31.80 -14.48
C SER A 13 -63.85 -31.16 -14.48
N ASN A 14 -63.08 -31.63 -15.46
CA ASN A 14 -61.73 -31.34 -15.87
C ASN A 14 -61.48 -29.83 -16.13
N VAL A 15 -60.25 -29.34 -15.89
CA VAL A 15 -59.37 -28.70 -16.90
C VAL A 15 -58.18 -27.96 -16.24
N ALA A 16 -56.98 -28.42 -16.61
CA ALA A 16 -55.67 -27.75 -16.75
C ALA A 16 -55.00 -27.07 -15.54
N GLY A 17 -53.94 -27.71 -15.02
CA GLY A 17 -53.02 -27.10 -14.06
C GLY A 17 -51.61 -27.72 -14.06
N ARG A 18 -50.77 -27.28 -15.01
CA ARG A 18 -49.29 -27.15 -15.01
C ARG A 18 -48.36 -28.32 -14.60
N PRO A 19 -47.20 -28.47 -15.27
CA PRO A 19 -46.27 -29.56 -15.02
C PRO A 19 -45.56 -29.41 -13.66
N ARG A 20 -45.35 -30.55 -13.00
CA ARG A 20 -44.57 -30.70 -11.76
C ARG A 20 -43.13 -30.21 -11.98
N GLY A 21 -42.81 -29.04 -11.41
CA GLY A 21 -41.46 -28.53 -11.35
C GLY A 21 -40.60 -29.39 -10.43
N ALA A 22 -39.44 -29.81 -10.95
CA ALA A 22 -38.43 -30.57 -10.25
C ALA A 22 -38.06 -29.94 -8.90
N ALA A 23 -37.89 -30.79 -7.89
CA ALA A 23 -37.45 -30.41 -6.56
C ALA A 23 -36.11 -29.66 -6.65
N ARG A 24 -36.15 -28.40 -6.25
CA ARG A 24 -35.01 -27.50 -6.22
C ARG A 24 -34.07 -27.93 -5.09
N PRO A 25 -32.76 -28.13 -5.33
CA PRO A 25 -31.84 -28.54 -4.27
C PRO A 25 -31.74 -27.43 -3.21
N PRO A 26 -31.46 -27.79 -1.95
CA PRO A 26 -31.34 -26.82 -0.87
C PRO A 26 -30.24 -25.82 -1.23
N ARG A 27 -30.58 -24.53 -1.20
CA ARG A 27 -29.61 -23.45 -1.30
C ARG A 27 -28.61 -23.63 -0.15
N LEU A 28 -27.37 -24.00 -0.46
CA LEU A 28 -26.27 -23.84 0.48
C LEU A 28 -26.29 -22.37 0.92
N ALA A 29 -26.55 -22.13 2.21
CA ALA A 29 -26.36 -20.84 2.82
C ALA A 29 -24.92 -20.42 2.54
N GLY A 30 -24.74 -19.43 1.68
CA GLY A 30 -23.43 -18.93 1.31
C GLY A 30 -22.67 -18.53 2.56
N ARG A 31 -21.55 -19.19 2.84
CA ARG A 31 -20.54 -18.66 3.74
C ARG A 31 -20.19 -17.27 3.21
N SER A 32 -20.41 -16.25 4.03
CA SER A 32 -19.82 -14.93 3.78
C SER A 32 -18.32 -15.13 3.54
N PRO A 33 -17.71 -14.49 2.54
CA PRO A 33 -16.27 -14.61 2.33
C PRO A 33 -15.58 -13.88 3.48
N GLU A 34 -15.23 -14.63 4.52
CA GLU A 34 -14.19 -14.26 5.46
C GLU A 34 -12.88 -14.29 4.66
N GLY A 35 -12.22 -13.14 4.54
CA GLY A 35 -10.90 -13.07 3.90
C GLY A 35 -9.87 -13.94 4.64
N PRO A 36 -8.70 -14.20 4.04
CA PRO A 36 -7.63 -14.94 4.70
C PRO A 36 -7.34 -14.34 6.08
N THR A 37 -7.37 -15.16 7.13
CA THR A 37 -7.32 -14.73 8.54
C THR A 37 -6.05 -13.94 8.88
N GLU A 38 -5.00 -14.13 8.09
CA GLU A 38 -3.68 -13.49 8.23
C GLU A 38 -3.63 -12.04 7.71
N ALA A 39 -4.58 -11.60 6.89
CA ALA A 39 -4.61 -10.24 6.37
C ALA A 39 -5.41 -9.29 7.30
N ALA A 40 -4.89 -8.07 7.50
CA ALA A 40 -5.61 -6.98 8.15
C ALA A 40 -6.64 -6.36 7.21
N ILE A 41 -6.30 -6.25 5.92
CA ILE A 41 -7.19 -5.77 4.86
C ILE A 41 -7.09 -6.75 3.71
N TRP A 42 -8.24 -7.18 3.20
CA TRP A 42 -8.32 -8.01 2.00
C TRP A 42 -9.45 -7.54 1.11
N THR A 43 -9.25 -7.49 -0.20
CA THR A 43 -10.31 -7.20 -1.17
C THR A 43 -10.23 -8.13 -2.36
N HIS A 44 -11.37 -8.36 -3.00
CA HIS A 44 -11.45 -9.09 -4.25
C HIS A 44 -12.37 -8.39 -5.24
N GLY A 45 -11.82 -8.01 -6.40
CA GLY A 45 -12.51 -7.31 -7.48
C GLY A 45 -13.15 -5.99 -7.03
N LEU A 46 -12.60 -5.32 -6.02
CA LEU A 46 -13.24 -4.15 -5.42
C LEU A 46 -13.32 -3.02 -6.44
N GLY A 47 -14.52 -2.51 -6.68
CA GLY A 47 -14.78 -1.51 -7.71
C GLY A 47 -15.61 -0.34 -7.20
N LYS A 48 -15.32 0.85 -7.70
CA LYS A 48 -16.12 2.05 -7.46
C LYS A 48 -16.32 2.85 -8.73
N ARG A 49 -17.59 3.10 -9.06
CA ARG A 49 -18.02 4.02 -10.12
C ARG A 49 -18.82 5.18 -9.56
N TYR A 50 -18.59 6.37 -10.09
CA TYR A 50 -19.36 7.59 -9.85
C TYR A 50 -19.94 8.05 -11.18
N GLY A 51 -21.20 7.69 -11.45
CA GLY A 51 -21.77 7.80 -12.78
C GLY A 51 -20.91 7.04 -13.80
N ASP A 52 -20.42 7.74 -14.81
CA ASP A 52 -19.58 7.15 -15.86
C ASP A 52 -18.11 7.02 -15.45
N ARG A 53 -17.66 7.75 -14.43
CA ARG A 53 -16.26 7.73 -13.99
C ARG A 53 -15.97 6.50 -13.12
N VAL A 54 -15.06 5.65 -13.57
CA VAL A 54 -14.49 4.57 -12.77
C VAL A 54 -13.38 5.16 -11.89
N ALA A 55 -13.51 5.06 -10.57
CA ALA A 55 -12.51 5.55 -9.62
C ALA A 55 -11.62 4.43 -9.05
N VAL A 56 -12.17 3.22 -8.95
CA VAL A 56 -11.45 2.00 -8.56
C VAL A 56 -11.97 0.87 -9.44
N ASP A 57 -11.08 0.07 -10.00
CA ASP A 57 -11.39 -0.92 -11.02
C ASP A 57 -10.74 -2.28 -10.67
N HIS A 58 -11.57 -3.22 -10.19
CA HIS A 58 -11.19 -4.58 -9.82
C HIS A 58 -9.94 -4.67 -8.93
N LEU A 59 -9.91 -3.90 -7.84
CA LEU A 59 -8.77 -3.86 -6.92
C LEU A 59 -8.76 -5.09 -5.99
N ASP A 60 -7.72 -5.91 -6.13
CA ASP A 60 -7.40 -7.07 -5.29
C ASP A 60 -6.30 -6.71 -4.28
N LEU A 61 -6.67 -6.25 -3.09
CA LEU A 61 -5.76 -5.77 -2.06
C LEU A 61 -5.49 -6.86 -1.03
N GLN A 62 -4.24 -7.00 -0.60
CA GLN A 62 -3.86 -7.79 0.57
C GLN A 62 -2.85 -7.00 1.41
N VAL A 63 -3.24 -6.69 2.65
CA VAL A 63 -2.39 -6.01 3.63
C VAL A 63 -2.17 -6.96 4.80
N PRO A 64 -0.93 -7.40 5.08
CA PRO A 64 -0.62 -8.24 6.23
C PRO A 64 -0.94 -7.55 7.56
N ARG A 65 -1.10 -8.34 8.62
CA ARG A 65 -1.20 -7.81 9.98
C ARG A 65 0.18 -7.44 10.53
N GLY A 66 0.23 -6.42 11.38
CA GLY A 66 1.43 -6.02 12.11
C GLY A 66 2.51 -5.36 11.24
N THR A 67 2.17 -4.97 10.02
CA THR A 67 3.08 -4.29 9.09
C THR A 67 2.74 -2.81 8.96
N LEU A 68 3.75 -2.01 8.64
CA LEU A 68 3.56 -0.66 8.11
C LEU A 68 3.45 -0.76 6.59
N SER A 69 2.25 -0.51 6.07
CA SER A 69 1.92 -0.69 4.66
C SER A 69 1.61 0.64 3.98
N GLY A 70 2.30 0.90 2.88
CA GLY A 70 2.12 2.08 2.05
C GLY A 70 1.16 1.82 0.89
N PHE A 71 0.23 2.73 0.65
CA PHE A 71 -0.69 2.73 -0.47
C PHE A 71 -0.40 3.91 -1.39
N VAL A 72 0.29 3.64 -2.49
CA VAL A 72 0.93 4.67 -3.31
C VAL A 72 0.31 4.75 -4.69
N GLY A 73 0.24 5.97 -5.20
CA GLY A 73 -0.20 6.26 -6.55
C GLY A 73 -0.39 7.76 -6.76
N PRO A 74 -0.50 8.22 -8.01
CA PRO A 74 -0.69 9.63 -8.31
C PRO A 74 -2.03 10.15 -7.78
N ASN A 75 -2.19 11.47 -7.81
CA ASN A 75 -3.46 12.09 -7.49
C ASN A 75 -4.55 11.61 -8.45
N GLY A 76 -5.70 11.23 -7.90
CA GLY A 76 -6.80 10.66 -8.68
C GLY A 76 -6.67 9.16 -8.99
N ALA A 77 -5.63 8.47 -8.53
CA ALA A 77 -5.46 7.03 -8.75
C ALA A 77 -6.50 6.13 -8.03
N GLY A 78 -7.37 6.70 -7.19
CA GLY A 78 -8.41 5.97 -6.46
C GLY A 78 -8.15 5.78 -4.96
N LYS A 79 -6.99 6.24 -4.44
CA LYS A 79 -6.55 6.01 -3.05
C LYS A 79 -7.62 6.32 -2.01
N SER A 80 -8.06 7.58 -1.94
CA SER A 80 -9.07 8.02 -0.97
C SER A 80 -10.45 7.39 -1.23
N SER A 81 -10.77 6.95 -2.45
CA SER A 81 -12.02 6.19 -2.69
C SER A 81 -11.92 4.79 -2.08
N THR A 82 -10.79 4.11 -2.23
CA THR A 82 -10.55 2.82 -1.59
C THR A 82 -10.59 2.92 -0.08
N LEU A 83 -9.90 3.90 0.52
CA LEU A 83 -9.92 4.09 1.98
C LEU A 83 -11.34 4.35 2.51
N ARG A 84 -12.12 5.21 1.84
CA ARG A 84 -13.52 5.47 2.21
C ARG A 84 -14.40 4.22 2.08
N MET A 85 -14.16 3.34 1.09
CA MET A 85 -14.85 2.05 1.00
C MET A 85 -14.50 1.11 2.16
N LEU A 86 -13.21 1.00 2.50
CA LEU A 86 -12.74 0.16 3.60
C LEU A 86 -13.27 0.62 4.96
N LEU A 87 -13.52 1.93 5.12
CA LEU A 87 -14.12 2.50 6.33
C LEU A 87 -15.65 2.50 6.32
N GLY A 88 -16.29 2.00 5.25
CA GLY A 88 -17.74 1.99 5.11
C GLY A 88 -18.37 3.39 4.92
N LEU A 89 -17.57 4.41 4.61
CA LEU A 89 -18.03 5.78 4.35
C LEU A 89 -18.73 5.89 2.99
N ILE A 90 -18.34 5.04 2.04
CA ILE A 90 -19.02 4.88 0.75
C ILE A 90 -19.19 3.40 0.44
N ARG A 91 -20.24 3.04 -0.31
CA ARG A 91 -20.46 1.66 -0.75
C ARG A 91 -19.65 1.36 -2.02
N PRO A 92 -19.04 0.17 -2.13
CA PRO A 92 -18.49 -0.30 -3.40
C PRO A 92 -19.61 -0.48 -4.44
N THR A 93 -19.26 -0.33 -5.71
CA THR A 93 -20.14 -0.62 -6.84
C THR A 93 -20.04 -2.09 -7.25
N ALA A 94 -18.88 -2.72 -7.02
CA ALA A 94 -18.62 -4.12 -7.33
C ALA A 94 -17.57 -4.69 -6.37
N GLY A 95 -17.46 -6.02 -6.35
CA GLY A 95 -16.48 -6.74 -5.55
C GLY A 95 -16.82 -6.82 -4.07
N GLN A 96 -15.85 -7.29 -3.31
CA GLN A 96 -15.98 -7.55 -1.88
C GLN A 96 -14.66 -7.28 -1.15
N GLY A 97 -14.72 -7.25 0.17
CA GLY A 97 -13.53 -7.14 0.99
C GLY A 97 -13.84 -7.33 2.47
N SER A 98 -12.78 -7.42 3.25
CA SER A 98 -12.81 -7.56 4.69
C SER A 98 -11.72 -6.73 5.36
N VAL A 99 -12.04 -6.18 6.53
CA VAL A 99 -11.11 -5.51 7.43
C VAL A 99 -11.12 -6.26 8.75
N LEU A 100 -9.94 -6.67 9.23
CA LEU A 100 -9.76 -7.46 10.45
C LEU A 100 -10.67 -8.71 10.49
N GLY A 101 -10.80 -9.38 9.34
CA GLY A 101 -11.63 -10.57 9.13
C GLY A 101 -13.13 -10.32 8.96
N ALA A 102 -13.61 -9.08 9.11
CA ALA A 102 -15.03 -8.74 8.98
C ALA A 102 -15.32 -8.03 7.66
N SER A 103 -16.43 -8.39 7.00
CA SER A 103 -16.82 -7.83 5.71
C SER A 103 -17.01 -6.30 5.76
N ILE A 104 -16.52 -5.60 4.73
CA ILE A 104 -16.70 -4.15 4.53
C ILE A 104 -18.17 -3.74 4.33
N SER A 105 -19.06 -4.70 4.03
CA SER A 105 -20.51 -4.47 3.99
C SER A 105 -21.13 -4.32 5.38
N HIS A 106 -20.40 -4.69 6.44
CA HIS A 106 -20.85 -4.64 7.83
C HIS A 106 -19.85 -3.87 8.72
N PRO A 107 -19.61 -2.57 8.46
CA PRO A 107 -18.54 -1.80 9.09
C PRO A 107 -18.59 -1.77 10.62
N ALA A 108 -19.79 -1.81 11.21
CA ALA A 108 -19.99 -1.88 12.66
C ALA A 108 -19.25 -3.06 13.34
N ARG A 109 -18.91 -4.13 12.61
CA ARG A 109 -18.20 -5.30 13.15
C ARG A 109 -16.70 -5.09 13.35
N TYR A 110 -16.09 -4.10 12.68
CA TYR A 110 -14.64 -3.86 12.78
C TYR A 110 -14.26 -2.43 13.13
N LEU A 111 -15.10 -1.42 12.86
CA LEU A 111 -14.74 -0.02 13.06
C LEU A 111 -14.36 0.32 14.52
N GLY A 112 -14.87 -0.42 15.51
CA GLY A 112 -14.43 -0.25 16.90
C GLY A 112 -12.96 -0.60 17.16
N ARG A 113 -12.32 -1.34 16.24
CA ARG A 113 -10.90 -1.75 16.28
C ARG A 113 -10.05 -1.03 15.22
N VAL A 114 -10.61 -0.05 14.51
CA VAL A 114 -9.93 0.70 13.46
C VAL A 114 -9.84 2.17 13.84
N GLY A 115 -8.62 2.68 13.90
CA GLY A 115 -8.32 4.11 13.98
C GLY A 115 -8.25 4.66 12.56
N ALA A 116 -8.86 5.82 12.30
CA ALA A 116 -8.81 6.41 10.97
C ALA A 116 -8.63 7.92 11.01
N MET A 117 -7.82 8.44 10.09
CA MET A 117 -7.69 9.86 9.78
C MET A 117 -7.78 10.04 8.26
N ILE A 118 -8.92 10.53 7.78
CA ILE A 118 -9.20 10.78 6.35
C ILE A 118 -9.44 12.28 6.18
N GLU A 119 -8.93 12.89 5.10
CA GLU A 119 -9.10 14.33 4.79
C GLU A 119 -8.49 15.30 5.83
N GLY A 120 -7.61 14.81 6.70
CA GLY A 120 -6.87 15.61 7.67
C GLY A 120 -7.64 15.98 8.96
N PRO A 121 -6.93 16.50 9.98
CA PRO A 121 -7.48 16.74 11.32
C PRO A 121 -8.36 17.99 11.40
N THR A 122 -9.66 17.80 11.66
CA THR A 122 -10.59 18.89 11.98
C THR A 122 -11.01 18.84 13.44
N PHE A 123 -10.62 19.85 14.22
CA PHE A 123 -10.88 19.95 15.65
C PHE A 123 -11.48 21.31 16.01
N HIS A 124 -12.09 21.41 17.19
CA HIS A 124 -12.68 22.66 17.64
C HIS A 124 -11.56 23.70 17.93
N PRO A 125 -11.56 24.85 17.24
CA PRO A 125 -10.44 25.80 17.28
C PRO A 125 -10.22 26.43 18.66
N GLY A 126 -11.31 26.72 19.38
CA GLY A 126 -11.24 27.31 20.72
C GLY A 126 -10.87 26.35 21.86
N LEU A 127 -10.77 25.03 21.60
CA LEU A 127 -10.44 24.04 22.62
C LEU A 127 -8.96 23.67 22.56
N SER A 128 -8.41 23.23 23.69
CA SER A 128 -7.06 22.65 23.72
C SER A 128 -7.02 21.27 23.06
N GLY A 129 -5.83 20.79 22.73
CA GLY A 129 -5.66 19.42 22.21
C GLY A 129 -6.27 18.38 23.14
N ARG A 130 -6.00 18.48 24.45
CA ARG A 130 -6.56 17.60 25.49
C ARG A 130 -8.09 17.65 25.51
N ARG A 131 -8.69 18.84 25.48
CA ARG A 131 -10.15 18.99 25.52
C ARG A 131 -10.81 18.44 24.26
N ASN A 132 -10.20 18.64 23.09
CA ASN A 132 -10.68 18.05 21.84
C ASN A 132 -10.71 16.51 21.94
N LEU A 133 -9.63 15.89 22.42
CA LEU A 133 -9.57 14.43 22.62
C LEU A 133 -10.55 13.93 23.69
N ASP A 134 -10.72 14.66 24.81
CA ASP A 134 -11.68 14.30 25.87
C ASP A 134 -13.12 14.27 25.35
N GLN A 135 -13.51 15.24 24.52
CA GLN A 135 -14.83 15.28 23.88
C GLN A 135 -15.04 14.11 22.93
N LEU A 136 -14.04 13.81 22.08
CA LEU A 136 -14.11 12.65 21.18
C LEU A 136 -14.20 11.34 21.96
N ALA A 137 -13.38 11.17 23.00
CA ALA A 137 -13.42 9.99 23.84
C ALA A 137 -14.78 9.83 24.53
N LEU A 138 -15.38 10.92 25.01
CA LEU A 138 -16.72 10.91 25.60
C LEU A 138 -17.79 10.47 24.60
N LEU A 139 -17.80 11.05 23.39
CA LEU A 139 -18.76 10.71 22.33
C LEU A 139 -18.63 9.25 21.87
N ARG A 140 -17.42 8.69 21.93
CA ARG A 140 -17.13 7.29 21.60
C ARG A 140 -17.35 6.33 22.78
N GLY A 141 -17.71 6.82 23.97
CA GLY A 141 -17.87 6.00 25.17
C GLY A 141 -16.56 5.45 25.75
N ILE A 142 -15.42 6.01 25.37
CA ILE A 142 -14.08 5.57 25.80
C ILE A 142 -13.83 5.99 27.26
N GLY A 143 -13.33 5.06 28.07
CA GLY A 143 -13.17 5.25 29.52
C GLY A 143 -14.46 5.02 30.33
N GLY A 144 -15.54 4.57 29.68
CA GLY A 144 -16.80 4.24 30.33
C GLY A 144 -17.41 5.42 31.09
N ARG A 145 -18.02 5.15 32.26
CA ARG A 145 -18.67 6.19 33.08
C ARG A 145 -17.70 7.03 33.91
N ARG A 146 -16.45 6.61 34.07
CA ARG A 146 -15.48 7.27 34.97
C ARG A 146 -14.62 8.27 34.19
N ARG A 147 -14.76 9.54 34.53
CA ARG A 147 -13.94 10.62 33.96
C ARG A 147 -12.42 10.37 34.10
N ALA A 148 -11.99 9.75 35.20
CA ALA A 148 -10.59 9.43 35.43
C ALA A 148 -10.01 8.45 34.41
N ASP A 149 -10.76 7.42 34.02
CA ASP A 149 -10.30 6.44 33.01
C ASP A 149 -10.18 7.07 31.63
N ARG A 150 -11.14 7.94 31.27
CA ARG A 150 -11.08 8.72 30.03
C ARG A 150 -9.88 9.67 30.02
N ALA A 151 -9.67 10.41 31.11
CA ALA A 151 -8.53 11.32 31.24
C ALA A 151 -7.18 10.57 31.13
N ARG A 152 -7.09 9.36 31.71
CA ARG A 152 -5.92 8.48 31.56
C ARG A 152 -5.70 8.12 30.10
N ARG A 153 -6.72 7.62 29.38
CA ARG A 153 -6.60 7.27 27.96
C ARG A 153 -6.19 8.45 27.09
N VAL A 154 -6.77 9.63 27.34
CA VAL A 154 -6.38 10.87 26.64
C VAL A 154 -4.91 11.21 26.91
N GLY A 155 -4.45 11.06 28.15
CA GLY A 155 -3.04 11.26 28.51
C GLY A 155 -2.10 10.28 27.80
N GLU A 156 -2.47 9.00 27.74
CA GLU A 156 -1.71 7.96 27.02
C GLU A 156 -1.51 8.31 25.54
N VAL A 157 -2.60 8.63 24.82
CA VAL A 157 -2.47 8.93 23.38
C VAL A 157 -1.74 10.24 23.11
N LEU A 158 -1.85 11.25 24.00
CA LEU A 158 -1.07 12.48 23.91
C LEU A 158 0.42 12.22 24.10
N ALA A 159 0.78 11.33 25.02
CA ALA A 159 2.16 10.91 25.24
C ALA A 159 2.70 10.14 24.03
N GLN A 160 1.92 9.20 23.48
CA GLN A 160 2.29 8.42 22.29
C GLN A 160 2.63 9.33 21.10
N VAL A 161 1.90 10.42 20.89
CA VAL A 161 2.17 11.36 19.79
C VAL A 161 3.09 12.52 20.17
N GLY A 162 3.69 12.51 21.36
CA GLY A 162 4.61 13.53 21.83
C GLY A 162 4.00 14.93 21.96
N LEU A 163 2.75 15.03 22.42
CA LEU A 163 2.02 16.30 22.62
C LEU A 163 1.72 16.63 24.09
N THR A 164 2.21 15.86 25.06
CA THR A 164 1.93 16.05 26.49
C THR A 164 2.18 17.48 26.98
N GLU A 165 3.36 18.05 26.68
CA GLU A 165 3.76 19.41 27.11
C GLU A 165 2.92 20.52 26.47
N ARG A 166 2.27 20.23 25.35
CA ARG A 166 1.45 21.17 24.57
C ARG A 166 -0.03 20.85 24.63
N ALA A 167 -0.42 19.90 25.48
CA ALA A 167 -1.78 19.34 25.50
C ALA A 167 -2.85 20.38 25.85
N ASP A 168 -2.48 21.38 26.66
CA ASP A 168 -3.39 22.41 27.17
C ASP A 168 -3.35 23.71 26.33
N ASP A 169 -2.46 23.78 25.33
CA ASP A 169 -2.47 24.82 24.31
C ASP A 169 -3.68 24.67 23.38
N ARG A 170 -4.23 25.80 22.92
CA ARG A 170 -5.37 25.83 21.98
C ARG A 170 -5.00 25.22 20.64
N PHE A 171 -5.94 24.52 20.01
CA PHE A 171 -5.74 23.91 18.69
C PHE A 171 -5.32 24.92 17.61
N THR A 172 -5.78 26.17 17.69
CA THR A 172 -5.37 27.24 16.77
C THR A 172 -3.88 27.60 16.87
N ALA A 173 -3.26 27.38 18.03
CA ALA A 173 -1.85 27.65 18.25
C ALA A 173 -0.94 26.49 17.77
N TYR A 174 -1.51 25.36 17.36
CA TYR A 174 -0.73 24.21 16.90
C TYR A 174 -0.17 24.46 15.50
N SER A 175 1.10 24.09 15.30
CA SER A 175 1.66 23.95 13.95
C SER A 175 0.92 22.86 13.17
N LEU A 176 1.05 22.83 11.85
CA LEU A 176 0.41 21.79 11.04
C LEU A 176 0.84 20.37 11.48
N GLY A 177 2.12 20.17 11.81
CA GLY A 177 2.63 18.90 12.35
C GLY A 177 1.97 18.51 13.67
N MET A 178 1.80 19.46 14.60
CA MET A 178 1.08 19.21 15.84
C MET A 178 -0.39 18.87 15.61
N LYS A 179 -1.04 19.50 14.62
CA LYS A 179 -2.42 19.16 14.23
C LYS A 179 -2.52 17.75 13.67
N GLN A 180 -1.59 17.33 12.81
CA GLN A 180 -1.52 15.97 12.30
C GLN A 180 -1.31 14.94 13.41
N ARG A 181 -0.37 15.20 14.33
CA ARG A 181 -0.13 14.35 15.51
C ARG A 181 -1.36 14.26 16.41
N LEU A 182 -2.10 15.35 16.59
CA LEU A 182 -3.38 15.32 17.33
C LEU A 182 -4.45 14.48 16.60
N GLY A 183 -4.49 14.55 15.27
CA GLY A 183 -5.33 13.69 14.43
C GLY A 183 -5.03 12.21 14.60
N ILE A 184 -3.74 11.84 14.59
CA ILE A 184 -3.29 10.48 14.88
C ILE A 184 -3.68 10.08 16.31
N ALA A 185 -3.48 10.94 17.32
CA ALA A 185 -3.91 10.66 18.69
C ALA A 185 -5.42 10.38 18.80
N ALA A 186 -6.24 11.13 18.06
CA ALA A 186 -7.68 10.90 18.01
C ALA A 186 -8.02 9.53 17.37
N ALA A 187 -7.28 9.13 16.34
CA ALA A 187 -7.42 7.80 15.73
C ALA A 187 -6.97 6.66 16.66
N LEU A 188 -6.04 6.92 17.58
CA LEU A 188 -5.54 5.95 18.57
C LEU A 188 -6.42 5.82 19.82
N LEU A 189 -7.31 6.78 20.09
CA LEU A 189 -8.23 6.74 21.25
C LEU A 189 -8.90 5.37 21.48
N PRO A 190 -9.51 4.69 20.48
CA PRO A 190 -10.20 3.41 20.68
C PRO A 190 -9.28 2.21 20.92
N ASP A 191 -7.95 2.40 20.94
CA ASP A 191 -6.95 1.33 21.02
C ASP A 191 -7.04 0.36 19.83
N PRO A 192 -6.85 0.87 18.60
CA PRO A 192 -7.13 0.10 17.40
C PRO A 192 -6.05 -0.95 17.12
N SER A 193 -6.46 -2.04 16.45
CA SER A 193 -5.52 -3.02 15.89
C SER A 193 -5.02 -2.63 14.49
N LEU A 194 -5.75 -1.73 13.82
CA LEU A 194 -5.44 -1.20 12.49
C LEU A 194 -5.62 0.32 12.47
N LEU A 195 -4.60 1.02 12.02
CA LEU A 195 -4.62 2.47 11.80
C LEU A 195 -4.63 2.76 10.30
N ILE A 196 -5.64 3.49 9.80
CA ILE A 196 -5.76 3.91 8.40
C ILE A 196 -5.56 5.42 8.29
N LEU A 197 -4.58 5.87 7.50
CA LEU A 197 -4.22 7.28 7.37
C LEU A 197 -4.25 7.71 5.90
N ASP A 198 -4.94 8.81 5.57
CA ASP A 198 -4.93 9.40 4.24
C ASP A 198 -3.94 10.58 4.20
N GLU A 199 -2.84 10.43 3.47
CA GLU A 199 -1.81 11.47 3.24
C GLU A 199 -1.34 12.17 4.55
N PRO A 200 -0.87 11.41 5.57
CA PRO A 200 -0.64 11.94 6.93
C PRO A 200 0.49 12.98 7.03
N THR A 201 1.38 13.01 6.03
CA THR A 201 2.55 13.89 5.94
C THR A 201 2.32 15.10 5.04
N ASN A 202 1.16 15.19 4.39
CA ASN A 202 0.89 16.23 3.40
C ASN A 202 0.93 17.64 4.01
N GLY A 203 1.63 18.54 3.32
CA GLY A 203 1.81 19.95 3.71
C GLY A 203 2.80 20.17 4.86
N LEU A 204 3.43 19.13 5.40
CA LEU A 204 4.45 19.26 6.44
C LEU A 204 5.80 19.66 5.87
N ASP A 205 6.59 20.34 6.70
CA ASP A 205 8.00 20.58 6.44
C ASP A 205 8.84 19.29 6.65
N PRO A 206 10.10 19.24 6.17
CA PRO A 206 10.91 18.03 6.28
C PRO A 206 11.10 17.52 7.71
N ALA A 207 11.14 18.41 8.71
CA ALA A 207 11.20 18.04 10.12
C ALA A 207 9.90 17.36 10.58
N GLY A 208 8.73 17.96 10.30
CA GLY A 208 7.43 17.37 10.61
C GLY A 208 7.19 16.03 9.92
N ILE A 209 7.62 15.87 8.67
CA ILE A 209 7.56 14.58 7.96
C ILE A 209 8.34 13.52 8.72
N ARG A 210 9.58 13.81 9.14
CA ARG A 210 10.42 12.88 9.92
C ARG A 210 9.78 12.51 11.26
N GLU A 211 9.17 13.47 11.96
CA GLU A 211 8.46 13.21 13.22
C GLU A 211 7.29 12.24 13.03
N ILE A 212 6.45 12.47 12.01
CA ILE A 212 5.32 11.59 11.70
C ILE A 212 5.82 10.20 11.30
N ARG A 213 6.83 10.11 10.42
CA ARG A 213 7.43 8.83 10.01
C ARG A 213 7.95 8.03 11.22
N ALA A 214 8.67 8.69 12.14
CA ALA A 214 9.16 8.05 13.36
C ALA A 214 8.00 7.54 14.25
N LEU A 215 6.94 8.33 14.41
CA LEU A 215 5.74 7.92 15.13
C LEU A 215 5.09 6.69 14.50
N LEU A 216 4.90 6.67 13.18
CA LEU A 216 4.28 5.53 12.49
C LEU A 216 5.14 4.26 12.60
N GLY A 217 6.47 4.38 12.50
CA GLY A 217 7.38 3.26 12.71
C GLY A 217 7.31 2.70 14.13
N GLN A 218 7.24 3.57 15.15
CA GLN A 218 7.08 3.15 16.56
C GLN A 218 5.75 2.43 16.79
N LEU A 219 4.67 2.97 16.22
CA LEU A 219 3.34 2.36 16.28
C LEU A 219 3.32 0.97 15.62
N ALA A 220 3.92 0.82 14.44
CA ALA A 220 4.05 -0.48 13.78
C ALA A 220 4.91 -1.46 14.58
N SER A 221 6.04 -0.99 15.13
CA SER A 221 6.94 -1.80 15.98
C SER A 221 6.26 -2.35 17.24
N SER A 222 5.18 -1.71 17.70
CA SER A 222 4.36 -2.21 18.82
C SER A 222 3.39 -3.34 18.44
N GLY A 223 3.38 -3.76 17.17
CA GLY A 223 2.51 -4.82 16.63
C GLY A 223 1.19 -4.31 16.03
N MET A 224 0.96 -2.98 16.01
CA MET A 224 -0.21 -2.41 15.35
C MET A 224 -0.05 -2.45 13.84
N THR A 225 -1.11 -2.76 13.10
CA THR A 225 -1.09 -2.64 11.64
C THR A 225 -1.31 -1.19 11.25
N VAL A 226 -0.49 -0.63 10.37
CA VAL A 226 -0.65 0.74 9.88
C VAL A 226 -0.77 0.71 8.37
N PHE A 227 -1.84 1.30 7.82
CA PHE A 227 -2.07 1.43 6.39
C PHE A 227 -2.19 2.91 6.03
N MET A 228 -1.17 3.45 5.36
CA MET A 228 -1.13 4.87 5.01
C MET A 228 -1.14 5.07 3.50
N SER A 229 -1.91 6.03 3.01
CA SER A 229 -1.75 6.51 1.63
C SER A 229 -0.63 7.56 1.55
N SER A 230 0.07 7.56 0.43
CA SER A 230 0.98 8.64 0.05
C SER A 230 0.99 8.80 -1.47
N HIS A 231 1.31 9.99 -1.94
CA HIS A 231 1.67 10.24 -3.34
C HIS A 231 3.19 10.36 -3.53
N LEU A 232 3.97 10.33 -2.44
CA LEU A 232 5.42 10.45 -2.45
C LEU A 232 6.05 9.07 -2.19
N LEU A 233 6.67 8.49 -3.21
CA LEU A 233 7.28 7.15 -3.12
C LEU A 233 8.45 7.11 -2.12
N THR A 234 9.20 8.21 -2.01
CA THR A 234 10.29 8.37 -1.03
C THR A 234 9.82 8.33 0.43
N GLU A 235 8.56 8.68 0.72
CA GLU A 235 8.00 8.51 2.05
C GLU A 235 7.86 7.04 2.41
N VAL A 236 7.36 6.27 1.46
CA VAL A 236 6.99 4.87 1.66
C VAL A 236 8.21 3.97 1.68
N GLU A 237 9.20 4.24 0.82
CA GLU A 237 10.47 3.51 0.79
C GLU A 237 11.18 3.50 2.15
N GLN A 238 11.09 4.59 2.91
CA GLN A 238 11.85 4.76 4.15
C GLN A 238 11.24 4.08 5.37
N ILE A 239 9.93 3.81 5.38
CA ILE A 239 9.25 3.31 6.58
C ILE A 239 8.36 2.10 6.35
N CYS A 240 7.93 1.80 5.13
CA CYS A 240 6.98 0.72 4.90
C CYS A 240 7.68 -0.62 4.64
N ASP A 241 7.15 -1.67 5.24
CA ASP A 241 7.59 -3.06 5.00
C ASP A 241 6.90 -3.65 3.77
N HIS A 242 5.68 -3.18 3.49
CA HIS A 242 4.81 -3.67 2.44
C HIS A 242 4.23 -2.51 1.65
N LEU A 243 4.07 -2.71 0.35
CA LEU A 243 3.68 -1.68 -0.59
C LEU A 243 2.54 -2.15 -1.47
N VAL A 244 1.62 -1.25 -1.74
CA VAL A 244 0.56 -1.41 -2.72
C VAL A 244 0.58 -0.18 -3.63
N MET A 245 0.91 -0.39 -4.90
CA MET A 245 0.91 0.67 -5.91
C MET A 245 -0.34 0.59 -6.78
N ILE A 246 -0.95 1.74 -7.03
CA ILE A 246 -2.11 1.88 -7.91
C ILE A 246 -1.92 3.00 -8.92
N ASN A 247 -2.54 2.84 -10.09
CA ASN A 247 -2.68 3.88 -11.09
C ASN A 247 -4.02 3.74 -11.81
N GLY A 248 -4.70 4.86 -12.06
CA GLY A 248 -6.00 4.86 -12.74
C GLY A 248 -7.08 3.96 -12.12
N GLY A 249 -7.03 3.72 -10.80
CA GLY A 249 -7.96 2.83 -10.10
C GLY A 249 -7.60 1.35 -10.13
N ARG A 250 -6.49 0.96 -10.77
CA ARG A 250 -6.02 -0.42 -10.89
C ARG A 250 -4.73 -0.64 -10.10
N MET A 251 -4.53 -1.87 -9.63
CA MET A 251 -3.27 -2.27 -9.00
C MET A 251 -2.16 -2.42 -10.03
N LEU A 252 -1.00 -1.85 -9.72
CA LEU A 252 0.24 -2.06 -10.47
C LEU A 252 1.13 -3.09 -9.80
N PHE A 253 1.23 -3.01 -8.47
CA PHE A 253 2.11 -3.86 -7.68
C PHE A 253 1.58 -4.00 -6.25
N GLN A 254 1.89 -5.14 -5.64
CA GLN A 254 1.66 -5.44 -4.24
C GLN A 254 2.76 -6.39 -3.76
N GLY A 255 3.38 -6.10 -2.61
CA GLY A 255 4.38 -6.99 -2.00
C GLY A 255 5.29 -6.28 -1.01
N HIS A 256 6.33 -6.97 -0.53
CA HIS A 256 7.33 -6.34 0.32
C HIS A 256 8.20 -5.35 -0.46
N VAL A 257 8.54 -4.23 0.19
CA VAL A 257 9.40 -3.20 -0.42
C VAL A 257 10.78 -3.78 -0.78
N THR A 258 11.31 -4.67 0.07
CA THR A 258 12.58 -5.36 -0.16
C THR A 258 12.59 -6.20 -1.42
N ASP A 259 11.46 -6.85 -1.76
CA ASP A 259 11.38 -7.74 -2.91
C ASP A 259 11.42 -6.93 -4.21
N LEU A 260 10.76 -5.77 -4.21
CA LEU A 260 10.76 -4.85 -5.35
C LEU A 260 12.14 -4.22 -5.57
N LEU A 261 12.80 -3.79 -4.50
CA LEU A 261 14.13 -3.19 -4.58
C LEU A 261 15.23 -4.22 -4.89
N SER A 262 15.09 -5.47 -4.42
CA SER A 262 16.06 -6.55 -4.70
C SER A 262 15.92 -7.14 -6.10
N ALA A 263 14.76 -6.97 -6.74
CA ALA A 263 14.55 -7.38 -8.12
C ALA A 263 15.37 -6.54 -9.12
N GLU A 264 15.89 -5.39 -8.69
CA GLU A 264 16.68 -4.51 -9.54
C GLU A 264 18.17 -4.57 -9.22
N ASP A 265 18.98 -4.82 -10.27
CA ASP A 265 20.43 -4.79 -10.14
C ASP A 265 20.91 -3.35 -9.86
N PRO A 266 21.79 -3.15 -8.86
CA PRO A 266 22.47 -1.88 -8.66
C PRO A 266 23.16 -1.44 -9.94
N ARG A 267 23.19 -0.13 -10.18
CA ARG A 267 23.82 0.46 -11.36
C ARG A 267 25.00 1.32 -10.94
N ILE A 268 26.06 1.32 -11.75
CA ILE A 268 27.22 2.18 -11.57
C ILE A 268 27.23 3.16 -12.72
N LEU A 269 27.03 4.44 -12.42
CA LEU A 269 27.06 5.52 -13.40
C LEU A 269 28.46 6.11 -13.42
N MET A 270 29.06 6.12 -14.60
CA MET A 270 30.39 6.61 -14.85
C MET A 270 30.32 7.72 -15.89
N VAL A 271 30.90 8.88 -15.55
CA VAL A 271 31.05 10.01 -16.47
C VAL A 271 32.53 10.16 -16.76
N PRO A 272 33.01 9.90 -17.99
CA PRO A 272 34.40 10.13 -18.35
C PRO A 272 34.73 11.63 -18.34
N GLU A 273 36.01 11.96 -18.17
CA GLU A 273 36.48 13.35 -18.28
C GLU A 273 36.30 13.89 -19.71
N ARG A 274 36.53 13.02 -20.71
CA ARG A 274 36.34 13.28 -22.14
C ARG A 274 35.16 12.50 -22.68
N ASP A 275 34.23 13.19 -23.33
CA ASP A 275 33.01 12.58 -23.86
C ASP A 275 33.28 11.49 -24.91
N ASP A 276 34.36 11.63 -25.71
CA ASP A 276 34.78 10.64 -26.71
C ASP A 276 35.17 9.29 -26.10
N ASP A 277 35.59 9.28 -24.83
CA ASP A 277 35.97 8.06 -24.13
C ASP A 277 34.76 7.22 -23.69
N ALA A 278 33.53 7.74 -23.76
CA ALA A 278 32.33 7.02 -23.32
C ALA A 278 32.10 5.71 -24.09
N ARG A 279 32.25 5.72 -25.43
CA ARG A 279 32.10 4.51 -26.25
C ARG A 279 33.19 3.49 -25.96
N ARG A 280 34.43 3.96 -25.74
CA ARG A 280 35.58 3.12 -25.41
C ARG A 280 35.40 2.48 -24.03
N LEU A 281 34.95 3.26 -23.04
CA LEU A 281 34.61 2.79 -21.71
C LEU A 281 33.51 1.73 -21.76
N ALA A 282 32.42 1.98 -22.50
CA ALA A 282 31.34 1.02 -22.63
C ALA A 282 31.77 -0.30 -23.28
N GLY A 283 32.63 -0.24 -24.32
CA GLY A 283 33.21 -1.43 -24.94
C GLY A 283 34.05 -2.26 -23.96
N LEU A 284 34.95 -1.60 -23.23
CA LEU A 284 35.79 -2.26 -22.20
C LEU A 284 34.96 -2.92 -21.10
N LEU A 285 33.87 -2.28 -20.68
CA LEU A 285 32.97 -2.83 -19.68
C LEU A 285 32.14 -3.99 -20.24
N GLY A 286 31.72 -3.92 -21.51
CA GLY A 286 31.01 -5.01 -22.18
C GLY A 286 31.84 -6.29 -22.30
N GLU A 287 33.16 -6.18 -22.48
CA GLU A 287 34.10 -7.31 -22.51
C GLU A 287 34.15 -8.07 -21.17
N THR A 288 33.80 -7.42 -20.06
CA THR A 288 33.70 -8.07 -18.74
C THR A 288 32.41 -8.86 -18.53
N GLY A 289 31.51 -8.87 -19.52
CA GLY A 289 30.20 -9.54 -19.46
C GLY A 289 29.11 -8.74 -18.75
N LEU A 290 29.38 -7.48 -18.40
CA LEU A 290 28.38 -6.58 -17.81
C LEU A 290 27.43 -6.05 -18.88
N ARG A 291 26.16 -5.85 -18.50
CA ARG A 291 25.24 -5.05 -19.32
C ARG A 291 25.58 -3.58 -19.16
N VAL A 292 25.77 -2.89 -20.28
CA VAL A 292 26.21 -1.51 -20.31
C VAL A 292 25.34 -0.71 -21.27
N GLU A 293 24.87 0.43 -20.81
CA GLU A 293 24.06 1.38 -21.56
C GLU A 293 24.76 2.73 -21.60
N ILE A 294 24.57 3.50 -22.68
CA ILE A 294 25.08 4.87 -22.79
C ILE A 294 23.88 5.80 -22.96
N ASP A 295 23.70 6.68 -21.99
CA ASP A 295 22.67 7.72 -22.02
C ASP A 295 23.30 9.11 -21.97
N LEU A 296 22.56 10.12 -22.42
CA LEU A 296 22.94 11.52 -22.23
C LEU A 296 22.27 12.02 -20.95
N CYS A 297 23.03 12.49 -19.94
CA CYS A 297 22.46 13.04 -18.70
C CYS A 297 21.34 14.05 -19.04
N PRO A 298 20.07 13.81 -18.68
CA PRO A 298 19.14 14.89 -18.42
C PRO A 298 19.50 15.38 -17.01
N GLY A 299 19.90 16.65 -16.82
CA GLY A 299 20.02 17.21 -15.46
C GLY A 299 18.71 16.99 -14.68
N PRO A 300 18.65 17.02 -13.32
CA PRO A 300 19.53 17.61 -12.32
C PRO A 300 20.07 16.59 -11.27
N SER A 301 19.97 15.29 -11.54
CA SER A 301 20.53 14.21 -10.67
C SER A 301 22.04 14.02 -10.85
N CYS A 302 22.59 14.62 -11.90
CA CYS A 302 24.02 14.71 -12.17
C CYS A 302 24.57 15.97 -11.48
N ASP A 303 25.00 15.86 -10.23
CA ASP A 303 25.62 16.95 -9.47
C ASP A 303 27.03 17.24 -10.01
N ALA A 304 27.09 17.74 -11.24
CA ALA A 304 28.20 18.42 -11.88
C ALA A 304 27.62 19.73 -12.40
N GLY A 305 28.19 20.86 -11.98
CA GLY A 305 27.61 22.18 -12.16
C GLY A 305 27.13 22.48 -13.59
N VAL A 306 25.97 23.13 -13.67
CA VAL A 306 25.51 24.03 -14.74
C VAL A 306 25.70 23.54 -16.19
N GLY A 307 24.68 22.89 -16.74
CA GLY A 307 24.26 23.10 -18.15
C GLY A 307 24.85 22.22 -19.25
N GLU A 308 25.91 21.44 -19.03
CA GLU A 308 26.51 20.58 -20.07
C GLU A 308 26.00 19.13 -20.01
N ARG A 309 25.54 18.61 -21.16
CA ARG A 309 25.07 17.22 -21.32
C ARG A 309 26.26 16.30 -21.61
N HIS A 310 26.78 15.65 -20.59
CA HIS A 310 27.82 14.62 -20.77
C HIS A 310 27.21 13.23 -21.01
N PRO A 311 27.88 12.37 -21.79
CA PRO A 311 27.52 10.96 -21.91
C PRO A 311 27.80 10.24 -20.58
N VAL A 312 26.82 9.48 -20.12
CA VAL A 312 26.91 8.63 -18.93
C VAL A 312 26.95 7.18 -19.38
N VAL A 313 27.95 6.46 -18.89
CA VAL A 313 28.05 5.01 -19.07
C VAL A 313 27.49 4.34 -17.84
N THR A 314 26.39 3.60 -18.01
CA THR A 314 25.68 2.90 -16.94
C THR A 314 26.02 1.42 -17.02
N ALA A 315 26.69 0.89 -16.00
CA ALA A 315 26.97 -0.54 -15.87
C ALA A 315 26.03 -1.17 -14.84
N HIS A 316 25.37 -2.27 -15.20
CA HIS A 316 24.54 -3.05 -14.27
C HIS A 316 25.45 -3.99 -13.47
N ALA A 317 25.86 -3.55 -12.29
CA ALA A 317 26.84 -4.24 -11.47
C ALA A 317 26.66 -3.90 -9.99
N ARG A 318 26.98 -4.88 -9.14
CA ARG A 318 26.96 -4.69 -7.67
C ARG A 318 27.97 -3.61 -7.26
N GLU A 319 27.63 -2.90 -6.19
CA GLU A 319 28.45 -1.80 -5.63
C GLU A 319 29.92 -2.19 -5.37
N GLY A 320 30.18 -3.44 -4.96
CA GLY A 320 31.53 -3.95 -4.71
C GLY A 320 32.46 -3.95 -5.94
N VAL A 321 31.90 -3.87 -7.16
CA VAL A 321 32.67 -3.89 -8.42
C VAL A 321 33.14 -2.48 -8.81
N ALA A 322 32.61 -1.42 -8.18
CA ALA A 322 32.87 -0.04 -8.57
C ALA A 322 34.36 0.35 -8.56
N ALA A 323 35.11 -0.14 -7.56
CA ALA A 323 36.54 0.08 -7.48
C ALA A 323 37.32 -0.62 -8.61
N ASP A 324 36.87 -1.81 -9.04
CA ASP A 324 37.45 -2.56 -10.15
C ASP A 324 37.19 -1.86 -11.49
N LEU A 325 35.96 -1.36 -11.70
CA LEU A 325 35.62 -0.58 -12.89
C LEU A 325 36.45 0.70 -12.98
N ASN A 326 36.66 1.39 -11.84
CA ASN A 326 37.52 2.57 -11.80
C ASN A 326 38.98 2.23 -12.18
N ARG A 327 39.52 1.13 -11.63
CA ARG A 327 40.86 0.66 -11.99
C ARG A 327 40.97 0.27 -13.46
N LEU A 328 39.94 -0.35 -14.02
CA LEU A 328 39.88 -0.75 -15.43
C LEU A 328 39.90 0.49 -16.33
N ALA A 329 39.06 1.49 -16.04
CA ALA A 329 39.03 2.76 -16.77
C ALA A 329 40.41 3.44 -16.74
N MET A 330 41.02 3.52 -15.56
CA MET A 330 42.34 4.14 -15.39
C MET A 330 43.45 3.40 -16.16
N ARG A 331 43.45 2.07 -16.16
CA ARG A 331 44.41 1.26 -16.95
C ARG A 331 44.26 1.47 -18.45
N ALA A 332 43.05 1.75 -18.93
CA ALA A 332 42.80 2.11 -20.32
C ALA A 332 43.16 3.57 -20.65
N GLY A 333 43.61 4.35 -19.66
CA GLY A 333 43.91 5.78 -19.81
C GLY A 333 42.67 6.67 -19.81
N ILE A 334 41.54 6.17 -19.30
CA ILE A 334 40.28 6.91 -19.19
C ILE A 334 40.15 7.43 -17.75
N THR A 335 40.23 8.75 -17.58
CA THR A 335 39.93 9.40 -16.32
C THR A 335 38.43 9.57 -16.18
N LEU A 336 37.87 9.21 -15.02
CA LEU A 336 36.46 9.44 -14.72
C LEU A 336 36.31 10.77 -13.99
N ARG A 337 35.41 11.63 -14.49
CA ARG A 337 34.95 12.84 -13.81
C ARG A 337 34.08 12.50 -12.60
N SER A 338 33.23 11.50 -12.74
CA SER A 338 32.32 11.05 -11.70
C SER A 338 32.12 9.54 -11.79
N LEU A 339 32.06 8.89 -10.63
CA LEU A 339 31.68 7.49 -10.48
C LEU A 339 30.74 7.40 -9.29
N ARG A 340 29.50 6.97 -9.54
CA ARG A 340 28.44 6.90 -8.53
C ARG A 340 27.76 5.56 -8.61
N THR A 341 27.57 4.93 -7.45
CA THR A 341 26.66 3.81 -7.33
C THR A 341 25.25 4.36 -7.19
N HIS A 342 24.36 3.96 -8.08
CA HIS A 342 22.95 4.29 -8.02
C HIS A 342 22.17 3.04 -7.63
N ARG A 343 21.42 3.18 -6.55
CA ARG A 343 20.49 2.16 -6.11
C ARG A 343 19.12 2.52 -6.70
N PRO A 344 18.43 1.56 -7.33
CA PRO A 344 17.05 1.73 -7.76
C PRO A 344 16.22 2.24 -6.58
N ASN A 345 15.42 3.26 -6.83
CA ASN A 345 14.44 3.77 -5.87
C ASN A 345 13.03 3.43 -6.34
N LEU A 346 12.06 3.56 -5.44
CA LEU A 346 10.67 3.24 -5.76
C LEU A 346 10.09 4.17 -6.86
N GLU A 347 10.58 5.40 -6.97
CA GLU A 347 10.14 6.38 -7.96
C GLU A 347 10.49 5.96 -9.39
N GLU A 348 11.75 5.59 -9.63
CA GLU A 348 12.21 5.07 -10.92
C GLU A 348 11.51 3.75 -11.28
N THR A 349 11.34 2.86 -10.28
CA THR A 349 10.61 1.61 -10.47
C THR A 349 9.18 1.88 -10.90
N PHE A 350 8.50 2.83 -10.23
CA PHE A 350 7.14 3.23 -10.56
C PHE A 350 7.05 3.89 -11.94
N LEU A 351 7.97 4.80 -12.27
CA LEU A 351 8.03 5.45 -13.58
C LEU A 351 8.28 4.46 -14.71
N ARG A 352 9.11 3.43 -14.48
CA ARG A 352 9.32 2.36 -15.46
C ARG A 352 8.06 1.53 -15.64
N VAL A 353 7.46 1.04 -14.55
CA VAL A 353 6.22 0.23 -14.62
C VAL A 353 5.09 1.02 -15.27
N THR A 354 4.95 2.32 -14.96
CA THR A 354 3.91 3.17 -15.58
C THR A 354 4.25 3.59 -17.01
N GLY A 355 5.50 3.87 -17.32
CA GLY A 355 5.98 4.17 -18.67
C GLY A 355 5.91 2.96 -19.61
N GLU A 356 6.14 1.76 -19.10
CA GLU A 356 5.87 0.50 -19.80
C GLU A 356 4.36 0.29 -20.00
N ILE A 357 3.50 0.73 -19.09
CA ILE A 357 2.03 0.63 -19.28
C ILE A 357 1.50 1.61 -20.32
N ASP A 358 2.09 2.81 -20.43
CA ASP A 358 1.76 3.77 -21.50
C ASP A 358 2.43 3.40 -22.84
N GLY A 359 3.56 2.67 -22.81
CA GLY A 359 4.32 2.22 -23.99
C GLY A 359 3.91 0.87 -24.55
N ASP A 360 3.40 -0.05 -23.72
CA ASP A 360 3.10 -1.43 -24.08
C ASP A 360 1.70 -1.85 -23.58
N LEU A 361 0.75 -1.77 -24.52
CA LEU A 361 -0.35 -2.72 -24.63
C LEU A 361 0.20 -4.11 -25.04
N VAL A 362 1.21 -4.64 -24.33
CA VAL A 362 1.82 -5.94 -24.61
C VAL A 362 2.04 -6.72 -23.31
N ARG A 363 1.02 -7.53 -23.02
CA ARG A 363 1.00 -8.76 -22.20
C ARG A 363 2.25 -9.05 -21.33
N PHE A 364 2.17 -8.67 -20.05
CA PHE A 364 2.76 -9.51 -19.00
C PHE A 364 1.81 -10.65 -18.64
N GLY A 365 2.38 -11.86 -18.60
CA GLY A 365 1.69 -13.14 -18.65
C GLY A 365 0.65 -13.36 -17.56
N ARG A 366 -0.59 -13.63 -17.99
CA ARG A 366 -1.53 -14.46 -17.24
C ARG A 366 -0.97 -15.88 -17.21
N THR A 367 -0.73 -16.44 -16.03
CA THR A 367 -0.87 -17.88 -15.84
C THR A 367 -2.38 -18.22 -15.89
N PRO A 368 -2.82 -19.28 -16.61
CA PRO A 368 -4.24 -19.60 -16.74
C PRO A 368 -4.93 -20.14 -15.49
N ASP A 369 -4.23 -20.27 -14.37
CA ASP A 369 -4.79 -20.83 -13.14
C ASP A 369 -4.29 -20.02 -11.94
N GLY A 370 -5.23 -19.45 -11.17
CA GLY A 370 -5.00 -18.48 -10.11
C GLY A 370 -4.33 -19.02 -8.85
N SER A 371 -3.24 -19.76 -8.97
CA SER A 371 -2.45 -20.25 -7.84
C SER A 371 -1.16 -19.46 -7.64
N VAL A 372 -0.96 -18.95 -6.42
CA VAL A 372 0.30 -18.37 -5.95
C VAL A 372 1.36 -19.47 -5.84
N PRO A 373 2.60 -19.30 -6.36
CA PRO A 373 3.65 -20.28 -6.13
C PRO A 373 4.10 -20.22 -4.65
N ALA A 374 4.07 -21.37 -3.98
CA ALA A 374 4.62 -21.54 -2.65
C ALA A 374 6.15 -21.39 -2.70
N VAL A 375 6.69 -20.50 -1.87
CA VAL A 375 8.14 -20.35 -1.67
C VAL A 375 8.58 -21.28 -0.54
N GLY A 376 9.42 -22.26 -0.87
CA GLY A 376 10.18 -23.01 0.13
C GLY A 376 10.56 -24.43 -0.27
N ALA A 377 11.74 -24.63 -0.86
CA ALA A 377 12.62 -25.76 -0.54
C ALA A 377 14.02 -25.49 -1.08
N GLY A 378 15.01 -25.59 -0.21
CA GLY A 378 16.41 -25.28 -0.48
C GLY A 378 17.12 -26.24 -1.43
N LEU A 379 18.33 -25.81 -1.78
CA LEU A 379 19.38 -26.50 -2.51
C LEU A 379 19.54 -27.98 -2.16
N ASP A 380 19.77 -28.81 -3.18
CA ASP A 380 20.66 -29.97 -3.06
C ASP A 380 21.54 -30.12 -4.32
N PRO A 381 22.88 -29.99 -4.22
CA PRO A 381 23.80 -30.10 -5.34
C PRO A 381 24.45 -31.48 -5.37
N ALA A 382 23.78 -32.52 -5.87
CA ALA A 382 24.42 -33.75 -6.36
C ALA A 382 23.41 -34.73 -6.97
N GLN A 383 23.47 -34.94 -8.29
CA GLN A 383 23.24 -36.23 -8.98
C GLN A 383 23.49 -36.02 -10.49
N SER A 384 24.69 -36.37 -10.96
CA SER A 384 24.97 -37.54 -11.83
C SER A 384 24.38 -37.41 -13.24
N ARG A 385 25.19 -37.10 -14.26
CA ARG A 385 25.92 -38.07 -15.12
C ARG A 385 25.02 -39.18 -15.70
N GLY A 386 25.02 -39.25 -17.03
CA GLY A 386 24.55 -40.36 -17.87
C GLY A 386 23.26 -39.99 -18.60
N GLY A 387 23.12 -40.06 -19.92
CA GLY A 387 23.96 -40.57 -21.00
C GLY A 387 23.06 -40.80 -22.24
N ALA A 388 23.63 -40.71 -23.44
CA ALA A 388 23.21 -41.29 -24.74
C ALA A 388 21.75 -41.04 -25.20
N THR A 389 21.52 -40.48 -26.39
CA THR A 389 21.98 -40.96 -27.71
C THR A 389 21.95 -39.82 -28.72
#